data_AF-A0A916QR55-F1
#
_entry.id   AF-A0A916QR55-F1
#
_cell.length_a   1.000
_cell.length_b   1.000
_cell.length_c   1.000
_cell.angle_alpha   90.00
_cell.angle_beta   90.00
_cell.angle_gamma   90.00
#
_symmetry.space_group_name_H-M   'P 1'
#
loop_
_entity.id
_entity.type
_entity.pdbx_description
1 polymer ?
#
loop_
_entity_poly.entity_id
_entity_poly.type
_entity_poly.pdbx_seq_one_letter_code
_entity_poly.pdbx_strand_id
1 'polypeptide(L)'
;MPDAPPVPLKLAGMRRGLMIGSGLVLFAFLTCHLANLSLGLHSVALMDEWRWALSGLWTGPVMRLVLATALVLHFATALVSIYWRNTLRLPVYDMAQLVAGVLIVPLLAPHAFGIMAYDPLGLVPTYDLVLRYFWNLSPFDGLRQVVMLVVAWLHGAIGVYTWLRARDGSARALRVFYPFVVIVPVLALLGYVEAGRQVIPVADGGTGYVMANDPNGDGIQVAPEQASEIVASAKRNGRVTWQVSLVLVALAFAARAVRIAAQKPGQVQVNYLGRRDAVFTAQSGLSLLEMARVNDIPHANVCRGRGRCGTCRVRVLQGAEGLPPPDVREQKVLDHWNAAPNERLACQLHPDHGYLEVERVVQPDYSDLDYSEIRAKDAPLHRETP
;
A
#
# COMPACT_ATOMS: atom_id res chain seq x y z
N MET A 1 -0.38 32.64 -19.27
CA MET A 1 -1.29 31.47 -19.18
C MET A 1 -1.61 31.33 -17.71
N PRO A 2 -2.87 31.10 -17.28
CA PRO A 2 -3.15 31.03 -15.85
C PRO A 2 -2.48 29.77 -15.30
N ASP A 3 -1.50 29.99 -14.42
CA ASP A 3 -0.79 28.97 -13.68
C ASP A 3 -1.79 28.02 -13.05
N ALA A 4 -1.59 26.71 -13.22
CA ALA A 4 -2.31 25.75 -12.40
C ALA A 4 -2.03 26.12 -10.94
N PRO A 5 -3.07 26.41 -10.12
CA PRO A 5 -2.83 26.95 -8.79
C PRO A 5 -1.98 25.95 -8.01
N PRO A 6 -0.85 26.39 -7.42
CA PRO A 6 -0.05 25.51 -6.58
C PRO A 6 -0.98 24.98 -5.50
N VAL A 7 -1.13 23.66 -5.39
CA VAL A 7 -1.87 23.05 -4.29
C VAL A 7 -1.25 23.62 -3.01
N PRO A 8 -1.99 24.38 -2.19
CA PRO A 8 -1.42 25.00 -1.01
C PRO A 8 -0.75 23.92 -0.17
N LEU A 9 0.51 24.12 0.24
CA LEU A 9 1.33 23.16 1.00
C LEU A 9 0.57 22.46 2.16
N LYS A 10 -0.41 23.14 2.76
CA LYS A 10 -1.31 22.62 3.80
C LYS A 10 -2.19 21.44 3.32
N LEU A 11 -2.72 21.47 2.10
CA LEU A 11 -3.57 20.40 1.55
C LEU A 11 -2.77 19.12 1.26
N ALA A 12 -1.52 19.24 0.79
CA ALA A 12 -0.65 18.09 0.56
C ALA A 12 -0.25 17.39 1.87
N GLY A 13 -0.01 18.16 2.94
CA GLY A 13 0.21 17.66 4.30
C GLY A 13 -1.02 16.95 4.87
N MET A 14 -2.19 17.58 4.78
CA MET A 14 -3.46 17.04 5.26
C MET A 14 -3.83 15.71 4.58
N ARG A 15 -3.71 15.64 3.24
CA ARG A 15 -3.97 14.40 2.47
C ARG A 15 -3.11 13.24 2.96
N ARG A 16 -1.81 13.47 3.17
CA ARG A 16 -0.89 12.43 3.64
C ARG A 16 -1.23 12.00 5.08
N GLY A 17 -1.60 12.95 5.93
CA GLY A 17 -2.09 12.67 7.29
C GLY A 17 -3.31 11.75 7.28
N LEU A 18 -4.31 12.07 6.46
CA LEU A 18 -5.53 11.26 6.30
C LEU A 18 -5.23 9.86 5.78
N MET A 19 -4.38 9.72 4.76
CA MET A 19 -4.00 8.43 4.20
C MET A 19 -3.30 7.53 5.23
N ILE A 20 -2.37 8.10 6.01
CA ILE A 20 -1.65 7.35 7.05
C ILE A 20 -2.60 6.99 8.20
N GLY A 21 -3.37 7.95 8.72
CA GLY A 21 -4.28 7.73 9.84
C GLY A 21 -5.33 6.66 9.52
N SER A 22 -6.01 6.80 8.37
CA SER A 22 -6.97 5.80 7.90
C SER A 22 -6.32 4.43 7.67
N GLY A 23 -5.13 4.39 7.05
CA GLY A 23 -4.40 3.13 6.83
C GLY A 23 -4.01 2.43 8.14
N LEU A 24 -3.60 3.18 9.17
CA LEU A 24 -3.26 2.62 10.49
C LEU A 24 -4.48 2.06 11.23
N VAL A 25 -5.64 2.72 11.12
CA VAL A 25 -6.90 2.20 11.67
C VAL A 25 -7.27 0.86 11.01
N LEU A 26 -7.22 0.80 9.68
CA LEU A 26 -7.49 -0.44 8.94
C LEU A 26 -6.49 -1.55 9.26
N PHE A 27 -5.20 -1.20 9.40
CA PHE A 27 -4.14 -2.14 9.75
C PHE A 27 -4.31 -2.69 11.18
N ALA A 28 -4.74 -1.85 12.12
CA ALA A 28 -5.06 -2.28 13.49
C ALA A 28 -6.24 -3.26 13.51
N PHE A 29 -7.32 -2.96 12.79
CA PHE A 29 -8.44 -3.90 12.62
C PHE A 29 -7.99 -5.22 12.03
N LEU A 30 -7.25 -5.18 10.92
CA LEU A 30 -6.74 -6.38 10.27
C LEU A 30 -5.87 -7.19 11.24
N THR A 31 -4.98 -6.54 11.99
CA THR A 31 -4.14 -7.20 12.99
C THR A 31 -4.96 -7.90 14.08
N CYS A 32 -5.97 -7.22 14.65
CA CYS A 32 -6.85 -7.83 15.65
C CYS A 32 -7.63 -9.03 15.07
N HIS A 33 -8.15 -8.89 13.85
CA HIS A 33 -8.87 -9.97 13.17
C HIS A 33 -7.97 -11.19 12.91
N LEU A 34 -6.75 -10.98 12.43
CA LEU A 34 -5.76 -12.05 12.21
C LEU A 34 -5.28 -12.67 13.53
N ALA A 35 -5.11 -11.86 14.58
CA ALA A 35 -4.80 -12.37 15.91
C ALA A 35 -5.91 -13.31 16.40
N ASN A 36 -7.18 -13.00 16.15
CA ASN A 36 -8.27 -13.91 16.51
C ASN A 36 -8.23 -15.20 15.68
N LEU A 37 -7.91 -15.12 14.38
CA LEU A 37 -7.73 -16.31 13.55
C LEU A 37 -6.62 -17.23 14.09
N SER A 38 -5.55 -16.65 14.66
CA SER A 38 -4.46 -17.45 15.24
C SER A 38 -4.89 -18.30 16.44
N LEU A 39 -5.95 -17.91 17.16
CA LEU A 39 -6.50 -18.70 18.27
C LEU A 39 -7.10 -20.03 17.78
N GLY A 40 -7.39 -20.15 16.48
CA GLY A 40 -7.83 -21.40 15.85
C GLY A 40 -6.80 -22.53 15.94
N LEU A 41 -5.51 -22.21 16.16
CA LEU A 41 -4.48 -23.20 16.48
C LEU A 41 -4.80 -23.99 17.77
N HIS A 42 -5.55 -23.37 18.67
CA HIS A 42 -5.97 -24.00 19.91
C HIS A 42 -7.37 -24.58 19.78
N SER A 43 -8.38 -23.74 19.50
CA SER A 43 -9.75 -24.21 19.29
C SER A 43 -10.65 -23.16 18.65
N VAL A 44 -11.67 -23.61 17.90
CA VAL A 44 -12.76 -22.74 17.41
C VAL A 44 -13.48 -22.06 18.58
N ALA A 45 -13.68 -22.77 19.70
CA ALA A 45 -14.27 -22.21 20.91
C ALA A 45 -13.51 -20.99 21.43
N LEU A 46 -12.18 -21.03 21.43
CA LEU A 46 -11.34 -19.92 21.89
C LEU A 46 -11.44 -18.70 20.94
N MET A 47 -11.55 -18.93 19.63
CA MET A 47 -11.76 -17.86 18.65
C MET A 47 -13.08 -17.12 18.90
N ASP A 48 -14.15 -17.87 19.22
CA ASP A 48 -15.46 -17.30 19.53
C ASP A 48 -15.51 -16.63 20.92
N GLU A 49 -14.83 -17.19 21.92
CA GLU A 49 -14.69 -16.60 23.26
C GLU A 49 -13.99 -15.22 23.20
N TRP A 50 -12.93 -15.09 22.39
CA TRP A 50 -12.18 -13.84 22.23
C TRP A 50 -12.73 -12.93 21.12
N ARG A 51 -13.76 -13.39 20.39
CA ARG A 51 -14.36 -12.64 19.27
C ARG A 51 -14.80 -11.26 19.70
N TRP A 52 -15.39 -11.08 20.87
CA TRP A 52 -15.85 -9.77 21.34
C TRP A 52 -14.71 -8.75 21.44
N ALA A 53 -13.53 -9.15 21.92
CA ALA A 53 -12.40 -8.25 22.11
C ALA A 53 -11.67 -7.95 20.80
N LEU A 54 -11.44 -8.98 19.97
CA LEU A 54 -10.59 -8.87 18.79
C LEU A 54 -11.36 -8.49 17.52
N SER A 55 -12.64 -8.83 17.42
CA SER A 55 -13.50 -8.49 16.27
C SER A 55 -14.73 -7.67 16.68
N GLY A 56 -15.35 -7.96 17.83
CA GLY A 56 -16.54 -7.31 18.34
C GLY A 56 -16.34 -5.83 18.67
N LEU A 57 -15.17 -5.48 19.22
CA LEU A 57 -14.73 -4.10 19.43
C LEU A 57 -14.92 -3.25 18.18
N TRP A 58 -14.59 -3.82 17.02
CA TRP A 58 -14.60 -3.15 15.73
C TRP A 58 -15.99 -3.09 15.09
N THR A 59 -16.90 -4.01 15.46
CA THR A 59 -18.26 -4.08 14.93
C THR A 59 -19.28 -3.31 15.76
N GLY A 60 -18.89 -2.78 16.92
CA GLY A 60 -19.72 -1.84 17.70
C GLY A 60 -20.04 -0.56 16.92
N PRO A 61 -21.08 0.21 17.29
CA PRO A 61 -21.61 1.31 16.47
C PRO A 61 -20.57 2.40 16.18
N VAL A 62 -19.77 2.77 17.18
CA VAL A 62 -18.72 3.79 17.06
C VAL A 62 -17.58 3.30 16.18
N MET A 63 -17.02 2.13 16.48
CA MET A 63 -15.85 1.63 15.76
C MET A 63 -16.19 1.19 14.34
N ARG A 64 -17.41 0.71 14.09
CA ARG A 64 -17.91 0.43 12.74
C ARG A 64 -17.95 1.70 11.89
N LEU A 65 -18.40 2.82 12.46
CA LEU A 65 -18.36 4.12 11.78
C LEU A 65 -16.90 4.53 11.50
N VAL A 66 -16.03 4.43 12.50
CA VAL A 66 -14.59 4.73 12.35
C VAL A 66 -13.96 3.90 11.23
N LEU A 67 -14.26 2.60 11.16
CA LEU A 67 -13.75 1.71 10.11
C LEU A 67 -14.30 2.04 8.73
N ALA A 68 -15.61 2.28 8.62
CA ALA A 68 -16.23 2.67 7.36
C ALA A 68 -15.63 3.97 6.84
N THR A 69 -15.49 4.98 7.70
CA THR A 69 -14.86 6.26 7.37
C THR A 69 -13.40 6.07 7.00
N ALA A 70 -12.64 5.26 7.74
CA ALA A 70 -11.25 4.96 7.42
C ALA A 70 -11.12 4.28 6.04
N LEU A 71 -11.95 3.29 5.73
CA LEU A 71 -11.94 2.61 4.43
C LEU A 71 -12.20 3.59 3.28
N VAL A 72 -13.25 4.41 3.40
CA VAL A 72 -13.61 5.40 2.36
C VAL A 72 -12.52 6.45 2.19
N LEU A 73 -12.00 7.02 3.28
CA LEU A 73 -10.93 8.02 3.21
C LEU A 73 -9.63 7.43 2.65
N HIS A 74 -9.28 6.21 3.05
CA HIS A 74 -8.10 5.53 2.57
C HIS A 74 -8.19 5.30 1.05
N PHE A 75 -9.31 4.77 0.59
CA PHE A 75 -9.56 4.52 -0.83
C PHE A 75 -9.58 5.83 -1.64
N ALA A 76 -10.33 6.85 -1.19
CA ALA A 76 -10.42 8.14 -1.88
C ALA A 76 -9.06 8.83 -1.98
N THR A 77 -8.29 8.87 -0.90
CA THR A 77 -6.95 9.47 -0.91
C THR A 77 -5.96 8.67 -1.76
N ALA A 78 -6.12 7.35 -1.88
CA ALA A 78 -5.34 6.52 -2.81
C ALA A 78 -5.65 6.85 -4.28
N LEU A 79 -6.92 7.02 -4.66
CA LEU A 79 -7.30 7.46 -6.01
C LEU A 79 -6.69 8.83 -6.36
N VAL A 80 -6.77 9.79 -5.43
CA VAL A 80 -6.12 11.10 -5.58
C VAL A 80 -4.61 10.93 -5.73
N SER A 81 -3.98 9.99 -5.01
CA SER A 81 -2.56 9.71 -5.19
C SER A 81 -2.23 9.11 -6.56
N ILE A 82 -3.10 8.33 -7.18
CA ILE A 82 -2.91 7.82 -8.55
C ILE A 82 -2.96 9.00 -9.53
N TYR A 83 -3.99 9.85 -9.42
CA TYR A 83 -4.19 11.00 -10.30
C TYR A 83 -2.97 11.94 -10.37
N TRP A 84 -2.36 12.24 -9.22
CA TRP A 84 -1.23 13.18 -9.12
C TRP A 84 0.15 12.56 -9.43
N ARG A 85 0.26 11.26 -9.74
CA ARG A 85 1.55 10.65 -10.12
C ARG A 85 1.90 10.98 -11.58
N ASN A 86 3.09 11.51 -11.83
CA ASN A 86 3.54 11.81 -13.19
C ASN A 86 4.16 10.59 -13.89
N THR A 87 4.76 9.65 -13.15
CA THR A 87 5.30 8.39 -13.70
C THR A 87 4.73 7.15 -12.97
N LEU A 88 4.60 6.05 -13.71
CA LEU A 88 4.28 4.71 -13.18
C LEU A 88 5.49 3.77 -13.18
N ARG A 89 6.70 4.29 -13.47
CA ARG A 89 7.96 3.57 -13.27
C ARG A 89 8.26 3.49 -11.76
N LEU A 90 7.58 2.58 -11.09
CA LEU A 90 7.65 2.40 -9.64
C LEU A 90 8.64 1.29 -9.27
N PRO A 91 9.32 1.40 -8.12
CA PRO A 91 9.99 0.25 -7.51
C PRO A 91 9.03 -0.93 -7.32
N VAL A 92 9.55 -2.16 -7.39
CA VAL A 92 8.74 -3.40 -7.31
C VAL A 92 7.81 -3.42 -6.08
N TYR A 93 8.26 -3.01 -4.90
CA TYR A 93 7.42 -2.99 -3.70
C TYR A 93 6.28 -1.94 -3.77
N ASP A 94 6.49 -0.79 -4.44
CA ASP A 94 5.45 0.23 -4.59
C ASP A 94 4.41 -0.23 -5.62
N MET A 95 4.87 -0.95 -6.66
CA MET A 95 3.98 -1.62 -7.62
C MET A 95 3.16 -2.72 -6.95
N ALA A 96 3.80 -3.58 -6.15
CA ALA A 96 3.12 -4.63 -5.40
C ALA A 96 2.05 -4.05 -4.46
N GLN A 97 2.36 -2.97 -3.74
CA GLN A 97 1.40 -2.30 -2.87
C GLN A 97 0.22 -1.70 -3.65
N LEU A 98 0.48 -1.08 -4.81
CA LEU A 98 -0.56 -0.52 -5.69
C LEU A 98 -1.49 -1.63 -6.21
N VAL A 99 -0.94 -2.69 -6.78
CA VAL A 99 -1.71 -3.84 -7.29
C VAL A 99 -2.52 -4.47 -6.16
N ALA A 100 -1.90 -4.73 -5.01
CA ALA A 100 -2.60 -5.26 -3.86
C ALA A 100 -3.75 -4.33 -3.43
N GLY A 101 -3.52 -3.01 -3.40
CA GLY A 101 -4.56 -2.02 -3.09
C GLY A 101 -5.77 -2.07 -4.02
N VAL A 102 -5.56 -2.28 -5.32
CA VAL A 102 -6.64 -2.45 -6.30
C VAL A 102 -7.42 -3.75 -6.08
N LEU A 103 -6.73 -4.82 -5.68
CA LEU A 103 -7.33 -6.14 -5.47
C LEU A 103 -8.10 -6.27 -4.14
N ILE A 104 -7.82 -5.44 -3.13
CA ILE A 104 -8.46 -5.55 -1.80
C ILE A 104 -9.98 -5.47 -1.92
N VAL A 105 -10.56 -4.44 -2.56
CA VAL A 105 -12.02 -4.25 -2.56
C VAL A 105 -12.75 -5.39 -3.31
N PRO A 106 -12.29 -5.86 -4.48
CA PRO A 106 -12.84 -7.05 -5.13
C PRO A 106 -12.80 -8.32 -4.29
N LEU A 107 -11.73 -8.53 -3.51
CA LEU A 107 -11.61 -9.72 -2.67
C LEU A 107 -12.42 -9.60 -1.37
N LEU A 108 -12.47 -8.40 -0.79
CA LEU A 108 -13.11 -8.09 0.49
C LEU A 108 -14.62 -7.93 0.40
N ALA A 109 -15.16 -7.34 -0.67
CA ALA A 109 -16.57 -6.98 -0.73
C ALA A 109 -17.51 -8.19 -0.50
N PRO A 110 -17.33 -9.36 -1.15
CA PRO A 110 -18.18 -10.52 -0.88
C PRO A 110 -18.14 -10.98 0.59
N HIS A 111 -16.97 -10.90 1.23
CA HIS A 111 -16.81 -11.24 2.65
C HIS A 111 -17.55 -10.24 3.54
N ALA A 112 -17.30 -8.94 3.35
CA ALA A 112 -17.91 -7.89 4.17
C ALA A 112 -19.44 -7.92 4.10
N PHE A 113 -20.02 -8.00 2.88
CA PHE A 113 -21.46 -8.06 2.72
C PHE A 113 -22.06 -9.40 3.15
N GLY A 114 -21.31 -10.51 3.00
CA GLY A 114 -21.72 -11.81 3.55
C GLY A 114 -21.82 -11.78 5.08
N ILE A 115 -20.83 -11.20 5.76
CA ILE A 115 -20.86 -11.04 7.22
C ILE A 115 -22.00 -10.12 7.66
N MET A 116 -22.23 -9.00 6.96
CA MET A 116 -23.34 -8.09 7.25
C MET A 116 -24.73 -8.70 7.03
N ALA A 117 -24.83 -9.78 6.25
CA ALA A 117 -26.09 -10.46 5.97
C ALA A 117 -26.56 -11.35 7.13
N TYR A 118 -25.67 -11.74 8.06
CA TYR A 118 -26.06 -12.60 9.18
C TYR A 118 -27.03 -11.91 10.14
N ASP A 119 -26.77 -10.65 10.49
CA ASP A 119 -27.63 -9.88 11.41
C ASP A 119 -29.10 -9.79 10.94
N PRO A 120 -29.43 -9.39 9.70
CA PRO A 120 -30.82 -9.38 9.22
C PRO A 120 -31.42 -10.79 9.02
N LEU A 121 -30.61 -11.85 9.00
CA LEU A 121 -31.10 -13.25 9.03
C LEU A 121 -31.42 -13.71 10.47
N GLY A 122 -31.15 -12.88 11.48
CA GLY A 122 -31.24 -13.24 12.89
C GLY A 122 -30.11 -14.14 13.37
N LEU A 123 -28.96 -14.10 12.69
CA LEU A 123 -27.80 -14.92 12.99
C LEU A 123 -26.67 -14.10 13.59
N VAL A 124 -25.93 -14.71 14.51
CA VAL A 124 -24.68 -14.18 15.06
C VAL A 124 -23.51 -14.73 14.25
N PRO A 125 -22.64 -13.88 13.66
CA PRO A 125 -21.50 -14.32 12.87
C PRO A 125 -20.38 -14.87 13.76
N THR A 126 -20.56 -16.10 14.26
CA THR A 126 -19.56 -16.86 15.01
C THR A 126 -18.48 -17.40 14.08
N TYR A 127 -17.29 -17.72 14.63
CA TYR A 127 -16.25 -18.38 13.86
C TYR A 127 -16.68 -19.78 13.44
N ASP A 128 -17.38 -20.52 14.31
CA ASP A 128 -17.95 -21.83 13.93
C ASP A 128 -18.82 -21.71 12.66
N LEU A 129 -19.78 -20.78 12.63
CA LEU A 129 -20.69 -20.58 11.50
C LEU A 129 -19.92 -20.21 10.21
N VAL A 130 -19.01 -19.23 10.31
CA VAL A 130 -18.26 -18.73 9.15
C VAL A 130 -17.26 -19.76 8.63
N LEU A 131 -16.60 -20.51 9.52
CA LEU A 131 -15.67 -21.57 9.14
C LEU A 131 -16.39 -22.75 8.48
N ARG A 132 -17.56 -23.16 8.98
CA ARG A 132 -18.40 -24.17 8.30
C ARG A 132 -18.82 -23.70 6.91
N TYR A 133 -19.18 -22.41 6.77
CA TYR A 133 -19.47 -21.86 5.45
C TYR A 133 -18.27 -22.00 4.51
N PHE A 134 -17.07 -21.62 4.95
CA PHE A 134 -15.89 -21.70 4.09
C PHE A 134 -15.40 -23.12 3.83
N TRP A 135 -15.37 -24.01 4.81
CA TRP A 135 -14.79 -25.35 4.65
C TRP A 135 -15.79 -26.38 4.13
N ASN A 136 -17.08 -26.26 4.47
CA ASN A 136 -18.07 -27.28 4.16
C ASN A 136 -19.02 -26.86 3.03
N LEU A 137 -19.40 -25.58 2.94
CA LEU A 137 -20.39 -25.09 1.96
C LEU A 137 -19.77 -24.44 0.72
N SER A 138 -18.74 -23.60 0.89
CA SER A 138 -18.10 -22.85 -0.19
C SER A 138 -16.57 -22.76 0.00
N PRO A 139 -15.82 -23.84 -0.26
CA PRO A 139 -14.35 -23.87 -0.23
C PRO A 139 -13.69 -22.79 -1.08
N PHE A 140 -14.29 -22.44 -2.21
CA PHE A 140 -13.78 -21.38 -3.08
C PHE A 140 -13.87 -19.98 -2.45
N ASP A 141 -14.92 -19.70 -1.66
CA ASP A 141 -15.00 -18.45 -0.91
C ASP A 141 -13.97 -18.42 0.23
N GLY A 142 -13.71 -19.57 0.87
CA GLY A 142 -12.63 -19.74 1.83
C GLY A 142 -11.25 -19.46 1.23
N LEU A 143 -10.96 -20.06 0.07
CA LEU A 143 -9.72 -19.79 -0.67
C LEU A 143 -9.59 -18.32 -1.07
N ARG A 144 -10.70 -17.67 -1.48
CA ARG A 144 -10.70 -16.23 -1.74
C ARG A 144 -10.28 -15.44 -0.50
N GLN A 145 -10.70 -15.84 0.71
CA GLN A 145 -10.29 -15.16 1.94
C GLN A 145 -8.81 -15.37 2.28
N VAL A 146 -8.24 -16.54 1.98
CA VAL A 146 -6.80 -16.77 2.10
C VAL A 146 -6.02 -15.82 1.18
N VAL A 147 -6.45 -15.68 -0.08
CA VAL A 147 -5.85 -14.73 -1.03
C VAL A 147 -6.02 -13.28 -0.55
N MET A 148 -7.22 -12.92 -0.09
CA MET A 148 -7.51 -11.59 0.46
C MET A 148 -6.58 -11.26 1.63
N LEU A 149 -6.37 -12.20 2.55
CA LEU A 149 -5.48 -12.03 3.70
C LEU A 149 -4.07 -11.68 3.23
N VAL A 150 -3.49 -12.47 2.32
CA VAL A 150 -2.13 -12.21 1.79
C VAL A 150 -2.07 -10.84 1.13
N VAL A 151 -3.05 -10.52 0.28
CA VAL A 151 -3.12 -9.24 -0.44
C VAL A 151 -3.23 -8.05 0.52
N ALA A 152 -4.18 -8.07 1.45
CA ALA A 152 -4.42 -7.00 2.41
C ALA A 152 -3.25 -6.83 3.38
N TRP A 153 -2.67 -7.94 3.86
CA TRP A 153 -1.52 -7.92 4.76
C TRP A 153 -0.28 -7.35 4.08
N LEU A 154 0.04 -7.78 2.85
CA LEU A 154 1.16 -7.21 2.08
C LEU A 154 0.97 -5.72 1.84
N HIS A 155 -0.23 -5.31 1.39
CA HIS A 155 -0.54 -3.89 1.18
C HIS A 155 -0.33 -3.05 2.45
N GLY A 156 -0.89 -3.51 3.56
CA GLY A 156 -0.80 -2.83 4.86
C GLY A 156 0.62 -2.82 5.42
N ALA A 157 1.32 -3.97 5.39
CA ALA A 157 2.67 -4.10 5.91
C ALA A 157 3.68 -3.25 5.13
N ILE A 158 3.57 -3.19 3.79
CA ILE A 158 4.39 -2.26 3.00
C ILE A 158 4.07 -0.82 3.40
N GLY A 159 2.79 -0.45 3.53
CA GLY A 159 2.38 0.88 3.97
C GLY A 159 3.00 1.29 5.31
N VAL A 160 2.83 0.45 6.33
CA VAL A 160 3.39 0.68 7.67
C VAL A 160 4.91 0.68 7.65
N TYR A 161 5.55 -0.23 6.91
CA TYR A 161 7.01 -0.25 6.73
C TYR A 161 7.51 1.10 6.18
N THR A 162 6.90 1.59 5.10
CA THR A 162 7.29 2.87 4.50
C THR A 162 7.07 4.04 5.45
N TRP A 163 6.05 3.98 6.30
CA TRP A 163 5.77 5.00 7.31
C TRP A 163 6.73 4.95 8.50
N LEU A 164 7.01 3.77 9.06
CA LEU A 164 7.95 3.58 10.17
C LEU A 164 9.38 3.96 9.78
N ARG A 165 9.80 3.61 8.56
CA ARG A 165 11.11 4.00 8.01
C ARG A 165 11.30 5.52 7.89
N ALA A 166 10.21 6.30 8.00
CA ALA A 166 10.24 7.76 8.01
C ALA A 166 10.57 8.39 9.36
N ARG A 167 10.42 7.63 10.44
CA ARG A 167 10.38 8.18 11.80
C ARG A 167 11.74 8.07 12.47
N ASP A 168 11.97 9.01 13.38
CA ASP A 168 13.08 8.95 14.32
C ASP A 168 12.96 7.65 15.14
N GLY A 169 14.07 6.94 15.33
CA GLY A 169 14.06 5.62 15.98
C GLY A 169 13.57 4.46 15.10
N SER A 170 13.43 4.65 13.78
CA SER A 170 13.02 3.60 12.83
C SER A 170 13.78 2.29 12.98
N ALA A 171 15.09 2.31 13.23
CA ALA A 171 15.88 1.09 13.45
C ALA A 171 15.39 0.25 14.64
N ARG A 172 14.91 0.88 15.71
CA ARG A 172 14.34 0.16 16.87
C ARG A 172 12.95 -0.36 16.54
N ALA A 173 12.10 0.45 15.91
CA ALA A 173 10.75 0.03 15.53
C ALA A 173 10.77 -1.13 14.52
N LEU A 174 11.65 -1.06 13.51
CA LEU A 174 11.76 -2.08 12.47
C LEU A 174 12.27 -3.43 12.99
N ARG A 175 13.12 -3.44 14.04
CA ARG A 175 13.54 -4.70 14.71
C ARG A 175 12.36 -5.50 15.25
N VAL A 176 11.31 -4.83 15.75
CA VAL A 176 10.09 -5.48 16.23
C VAL A 176 9.10 -5.71 15.08
N PHE A 177 9.01 -4.77 14.15
CA PHE A 177 8.05 -4.83 13.04
C PHE A 177 8.33 -5.98 12.07
N TYR A 178 9.59 -6.29 11.75
CA TYR A 178 9.92 -7.39 10.84
C TYR A 178 9.40 -8.76 11.30
N PRO A 179 9.72 -9.26 12.51
CA PRO A 179 9.18 -10.54 12.97
C PRO A 179 7.65 -10.49 13.10
N PHE A 180 7.09 -9.35 13.53
CA PHE A 180 5.63 -9.15 13.60
C PHE A 180 4.94 -9.36 12.24
N VAL A 181 5.50 -8.80 11.15
CA VAL A 181 4.94 -8.94 9.79
C VAL A 181 4.92 -10.39 9.31
N VAL A 182 5.84 -11.23 9.79
CA VAL A 182 5.91 -12.64 9.41
C VAL A 182 5.03 -13.50 10.32
N ILE A 183 5.13 -13.32 11.64
CA ILE A 183 4.46 -14.17 12.64
C ILE A 183 2.94 -14.08 12.52
N VAL A 184 2.37 -12.86 12.43
CA VAL A 184 0.91 -12.68 12.45
C VAL A 184 0.20 -13.42 11.31
N PRO A 185 0.55 -13.25 10.02
CA PRO A 185 -0.15 -13.95 8.94
C PRO A 185 0.12 -15.46 8.96
N VAL A 186 1.30 -15.90 9.37
CA VAL A 186 1.62 -17.33 9.49
C VAL A 186 0.74 -17.99 10.55
N LEU A 187 0.68 -17.43 11.76
CA LEU A 187 -0.16 -17.96 12.82
C LEU A 187 -1.65 -17.89 12.46
N ALA A 188 -2.10 -16.82 11.79
CA ALA A 188 -3.48 -16.69 11.34
C ALA A 188 -3.86 -17.74 10.29
N LEU A 189 -2.99 -18.02 9.31
CA LEU A 189 -3.23 -19.04 8.29
C LEU A 189 -3.21 -20.44 8.88
N LEU A 190 -2.25 -20.75 9.76
CA LEU A 190 -2.22 -22.03 10.46
C LEU A 190 -3.47 -22.20 11.35
N GLY A 191 -3.87 -21.15 12.05
CA GLY A 191 -5.08 -21.15 12.87
C GLY A 191 -6.36 -21.33 12.05
N TYR A 192 -6.45 -20.71 10.86
CA TYR A 192 -7.57 -20.92 9.93
C TYR A 192 -7.66 -22.37 9.42
N VAL A 193 -6.52 -22.98 9.08
CA VAL A 193 -6.47 -24.37 8.60
C VAL A 193 -6.80 -25.35 9.71
N GLU A 194 -6.22 -25.17 10.90
CA GLU A 194 -6.48 -26.03 12.05
C GLU A 194 -7.94 -25.91 12.53
N ALA A 195 -8.48 -24.70 12.59
CA ALA A 195 -9.89 -24.48 12.89
C ALA A 195 -10.81 -25.08 11.80
N GLY A 196 -10.39 -25.06 10.54
CA GLY A 196 -11.05 -25.76 9.44
C GLY A 196 -11.16 -27.26 9.68
N ARG A 197 -10.03 -27.90 10.00
CA ARG A 197 -9.97 -29.32 10.38
C ARG A 197 -10.91 -29.64 11.55
N GLN A 198 -11.08 -28.71 12.48
CA GLN A 198 -11.99 -28.88 13.61
C GLN A 198 -13.46 -28.90 13.21
N VAL A 199 -13.91 -27.99 12.33
CA VAL A 199 -15.33 -27.87 11.94
C VAL A 199 -15.78 -28.84 10.84
N ILE A 200 -14.83 -29.47 10.13
CA ILE A 200 -15.11 -30.53 9.15
C ILE A 200 -15.66 -31.77 9.91
N PRO A 201 -16.74 -32.40 9.42
CA PRO A 201 -17.28 -33.62 10.04
C PRO A 201 -16.26 -34.74 10.15
N VAL A 202 -16.38 -35.59 11.17
CA VAL A 202 -15.49 -36.77 11.36
C VAL A 202 -15.54 -37.71 10.16
N ALA A 203 -16.72 -37.86 9.54
CA ALA A 203 -16.90 -38.66 8.33
C ALA A 203 -16.06 -38.17 7.14
N ASP A 204 -15.76 -36.86 7.11
CA ASP A 204 -14.98 -36.20 6.05
C ASP A 204 -13.52 -35.97 6.46
N GLY A 205 -13.06 -36.58 7.57
CA GLY A 205 -11.68 -36.53 8.05
C GLY A 205 -11.33 -35.36 8.98
N GLY A 206 -12.33 -34.61 9.47
CA GLY A 206 -12.15 -33.57 10.48
C GLY A 206 -12.32 -34.10 11.92
N THR A 207 -12.43 -33.19 12.90
CA THR A 207 -12.74 -33.57 14.30
C THR A 207 -14.21 -33.41 14.67
N GLY A 208 -15.03 -32.81 13.80
CA GLY A 208 -16.46 -32.60 14.06
C GLY A 208 -16.75 -31.81 15.33
N TYR A 209 -16.01 -30.72 15.58
CA TYR A 209 -16.32 -29.77 16.65
C TYR A 209 -17.79 -29.36 16.59
N VAL A 210 -18.43 -29.26 17.76
CA VAL A 210 -19.80 -28.76 17.92
C VAL A 210 -19.77 -27.70 19.02
N MET A 211 -20.32 -26.53 18.72
CA MET A 211 -20.41 -25.44 19.68
C MET A 211 -21.45 -25.78 20.75
N ALA A 212 -21.03 -25.85 22.01
CA ALA A 212 -21.88 -26.29 23.11
C ALA A 212 -23.11 -25.38 23.35
N ASN A 213 -22.92 -24.07 23.22
CA ASN A 213 -23.97 -23.06 23.37
C ASN A 213 -24.07 -22.24 22.08
N ASP A 214 -24.51 -22.88 20.98
CA ASP A 214 -24.61 -22.21 19.68
C ASP A 214 -25.73 -21.16 19.69
N PRO A 215 -25.42 -19.85 19.57
CA PRO A 215 -26.44 -18.80 19.47
C PRO A 215 -27.28 -18.88 18.20
N ASN A 216 -26.88 -19.72 17.23
CA ASN A 216 -27.57 -19.92 15.95
C ASN A 216 -28.34 -21.25 15.90
N GLY A 217 -28.51 -21.95 17.04
CA GLY A 217 -29.15 -23.28 17.08
C GLY A 217 -30.58 -23.32 16.54
N ASP A 218 -31.31 -22.20 16.63
CA ASP A 218 -32.66 -22.04 16.09
C ASP A 218 -32.67 -21.78 14.56
N GLY A 219 -31.50 -21.66 13.94
CA GLY A 219 -31.34 -21.42 12.51
C GLY A 219 -31.73 -20.00 12.09
N ILE A 220 -32.13 -19.85 10.82
CA ILE A 220 -32.54 -18.57 10.24
C ILE A 220 -33.88 -18.13 10.83
N GLN A 221 -33.94 -16.90 11.37
CA GLN A 221 -35.10 -16.37 12.12
C GLN A 221 -36.10 -15.59 11.25
N VAL A 222 -36.01 -15.72 9.93
CA VAL A 222 -36.88 -15.02 8.96
C VAL A 222 -37.50 -16.00 7.98
N ALA A 223 -38.59 -15.58 7.33
CA ALA A 223 -39.25 -16.39 6.32
C ALA A 223 -38.29 -16.77 5.17
N PRO A 224 -38.41 -17.96 4.56
CA PRO A 224 -37.49 -18.42 3.51
C PRO A 224 -37.36 -17.45 2.32
N GLU A 225 -38.45 -16.81 1.92
CA GLU A 225 -38.46 -15.80 0.85
C GLU A 225 -37.59 -14.59 1.24
N GLN A 226 -37.78 -14.06 2.45
CA GLN A 226 -37.00 -12.96 2.99
C GLN A 226 -35.52 -13.33 3.14
N ALA A 227 -35.22 -14.55 3.61
CA ALA A 227 -33.86 -15.06 3.70
C ALA A 227 -33.17 -15.07 2.33
N SER A 228 -33.88 -15.56 1.30
CA SER A 228 -33.37 -15.59 -0.07
C SER A 228 -33.08 -14.19 -0.61
N GLU A 229 -33.93 -13.21 -0.29
CA GLU A 229 -33.75 -11.82 -0.70
C GLU A 229 -32.55 -11.17 -0.01
N ILE A 230 -32.37 -11.40 1.30
CA ILE A 230 -31.22 -10.88 2.06
C ILE A 230 -29.91 -11.41 1.46
N VAL A 231 -29.82 -12.71 1.19
CA VAL A 231 -28.62 -13.32 0.57
C VAL A 231 -28.40 -12.79 -0.84
N ALA A 232 -29.45 -12.64 -1.64
CA ALA A 232 -29.36 -12.07 -2.98
C ALA A 232 -28.89 -10.59 -2.94
N SER A 233 -29.39 -9.81 -1.98
CA SER A 233 -28.99 -8.43 -1.74
C SER A 233 -27.53 -8.33 -1.34
N ALA A 234 -27.05 -9.18 -0.43
CA ALA A 234 -25.65 -9.23 -0.03
C ALA A 234 -24.72 -9.53 -1.22
N LYS A 235 -25.07 -10.54 -2.03
CA LYS A 235 -24.32 -10.88 -3.26
C LYS A 235 -24.33 -9.72 -4.27
N ARG A 236 -25.48 -9.07 -4.48
CA ARG A 236 -25.62 -7.92 -5.38
C ARG A 236 -24.80 -6.74 -4.89
N ASN A 237 -24.88 -6.37 -3.61
CA ASN A 237 -24.14 -5.27 -3.02
C ASN A 237 -22.63 -5.53 -3.10
N GLY A 238 -22.18 -6.74 -2.75
CA GLY A 238 -20.79 -7.16 -2.95
C GLY A 238 -20.35 -6.98 -4.40
N ARG A 239 -21.17 -7.42 -5.37
CA ARG A 239 -20.90 -7.28 -6.80
C ARG A 239 -20.77 -5.82 -7.25
N VAL A 240 -21.75 -5.00 -6.89
CA VAL A 240 -21.79 -3.57 -7.24
C VAL A 240 -20.60 -2.85 -6.63
N THR A 241 -20.27 -3.09 -5.37
CA THR A 241 -19.15 -2.43 -4.69
C THR A 241 -17.81 -2.74 -5.36
N TRP A 242 -17.52 -4.00 -5.71
CA TRP A 242 -16.25 -4.26 -6.39
C TRP A 242 -16.20 -3.68 -7.80
N GLN A 243 -17.30 -3.73 -8.56
CA GLN A 243 -17.37 -3.14 -9.90
C GLN A 243 -17.15 -1.62 -9.85
N VAL A 244 -17.86 -0.92 -8.95
CA VAL A 244 -17.69 0.52 -8.73
C VAL A 244 -16.25 0.83 -8.33
N SER A 245 -15.63 0.04 -7.44
CA SER A 245 -14.24 0.27 -7.04
C SER A 245 -13.28 0.21 -8.23
N LEU A 246 -13.44 -0.76 -9.14
CA LEU A 246 -12.60 -0.88 -10.34
C LEU A 246 -12.86 0.24 -11.34
N VAL A 247 -14.12 0.65 -11.52
CA VAL A 247 -14.48 1.80 -12.36
C VAL A 247 -13.81 3.07 -11.83
N LEU A 248 -13.87 3.32 -10.52
CA LEU A 248 -13.23 4.50 -9.92
C LEU A 248 -11.69 4.47 -10.08
N VAL A 249 -11.07 3.30 -9.94
CA VAL A 249 -9.63 3.12 -10.21
C VAL A 249 -9.32 3.40 -11.68
N ALA A 250 -10.08 2.84 -12.62
CA ALA A 250 -9.91 3.06 -14.05
C ALA A 250 -10.07 4.53 -14.42
N LEU A 251 -11.09 5.20 -13.87
CA LEU A 251 -11.31 6.64 -14.04
C LEU A 251 -10.14 7.46 -13.48
N ALA A 252 -9.55 7.08 -12.34
CA ALA A 252 -8.37 7.76 -11.81
C ALA A 252 -7.15 7.63 -12.75
N PHE A 253 -6.93 6.46 -13.36
CA PHE A 253 -5.89 6.27 -14.37
C PHE A 253 -6.18 7.03 -15.67
N ALA A 254 -7.43 7.05 -16.13
CA ALA A 254 -7.83 7.81 -17.31
C ALA A 254 -7.67 9.32 -17.09
N ALA A 255 -8.15 9.83 -15.96
CA ALA A 255 -7.99 11.24 -15.57
C ALA A 255 -6.51 11.62 -15.45
N ARG A 256 -5.67 10.73 -14.90
CA ARG A 256 -4.21 10.90 -14.88
C ARG A 256 -3.64 11.02 -16.30
N ALA A 257 -4.02 10.11 -17.21
CA ALA A 257 -3.53 10.12 -18.59
C ALA A 257 -3.94 11.41 -19.33
N VAL A 258 -5.20 11.84 -19.18
CA VAL A 258 -5.70 13.11 -19.73
C VAL A 258 -4.94 14.30 -19.15
N ARG A 259 -4.72 14.35 -17.83
CA ARG A 259 -3.93 15.41 -17.19
C ARG A 259 -2.53 15.49 -17.77
N ILE A 260 -1.83 14.36 -17.91
CA ILE A 260 -0.46 14.32 -18.45
C ILE A 260 -0.45 14.73 -19.93
N ALA A 261 -1.41 14.26 -20.74
CA ALA A 261 -1.51 14.64 -22.15
C ALA A 261 -1.84 16.14 -22.35
N ALA A 262 -2.59 16.74 -21.43
CA ALA A 262 -2.93 18.15 -21.45
C ALA A 262 -1.80 19.06 -20.95
N GLN A 263 -0.81 18.52 -20.22
CA GLN A 263 0.36 19.29 -19.81
C GLN A 263 1.24 19.58 -21.03
N LYS A 264 1.50 20.86 -21.30
CA LYS A 264 2.53 21.25 -22.28
C LYS A 264 3.89 20.94 -21.65
N PRO A 265 4.67 19.97 -22.17
CA PRO A 265 5.93 19.62 -21.56
C PRO A 265 6.90 20.80 -21.71
N GLY A 266 7.31 21.36 -20.57
CA GLY A 266 8.50 22.20 -20.53
C GLY A 266 9.73 21.31 -20.69
N GLN A 267 10.78 21.82 -21.33
CA GLN A 267 12.09 21.17 -21.27
C GLN A 267 12.91 21.81 -20.16
N VAL A 268 13.57 20.96 -19.39
CA VAL A 268 14.57 21.34 -18.40
C VAL A 268 15.89 20.75 -18.84
N GLN A 269 16.87 21.61 -19.09
CA GLN A 269 18.25 21.18 -19.29
C GLN A 269 18.93 21.12 -17.92
N VAL A 270 19.46 19.95 -17.57
CA VAL A 270 20.12 19.73 -16.29
C VAL A 270 21.60 19.43 -16.52
N ASN A 271 22.46 20.20 -15.85
CA ASN A 271 23.90 19.98 -15.82
C ASN A 271 24.31 19.50 -14.42
N TYR A 272 24.78 18.26 -14.33
CA TYR A 272 25.40 17.70 -13.13
C TYR A 272 26.90 17.90 -13.18
N LEU A 273 27.45 18.55 -12.16
CA LEU A 273 28.89 18.73 -11.96
C LEU A 273 29.43 17.78 -10.87
N GLY A 274 30.72 17.45 -10.96
CA GLY A 274 31.50 16.80 -9.90
C GLY A 274 32.34 15.64 -10.42
N ARG A 275 32.25 14.47 -9.78
CA ARG A 275 33.10 13.31 -10.10
C ARG A 275 32.78 12.66 -11.46
N ARG A 276 31.51 12.70 -11.86
CA ARG A 276 31.04 12.31 -13.19
C ARG A 276 30.02 13.34 -13.64
N ASP A 277 30.48 14.21 -14.52
CA ASP A 277 29.63 15.22 -15.14
C ASP A 277 28.60 14.56 -16.05
N ALA A 278 27.40 15.14 -16.10
CA ALA A 278 26.35 14.66 -16.98
C ALA A 278 25.43 15.82 -17.38
N VAL A 279 25.22 15.99 -18.68
CA VAL A 279 24.26 16.93 -19.22
C VAL A 279 23.14 16.14 -19.86
N PHE A 280 21.90 16.43 -19.47
CA PHE A 280 20.73 15.80 -20.07
C PHE A 280 19.55 16.75 -20.10
N THR A 281 18.63 16.49 -21.02
CA THR A 281 17.36 17.22 -21.11
C THR A 281 16.25 16.31 -20.61
N ALA A 282 15.43 16.82 -19.70
CA ALA A 282 14.28 16.10 -19.16
C ALA A 282 12.99 16.90 -19.36
N GLN A 283 11.87 16.19 -19.41
CA GLN A 283 10.55 16.80 -19.37
C GLN A 283 10.25 17.32 -17.97
N SER A 284 9.59 18.47 -17.90
CA SER A 284 9.11 19.05 -16.65
C SER A 284 8.07 18.17 -15.94
N GLY A 285 7.85 18.43 -14.65
CA GLY A 285 6.92 17.65 -13.82
C GLY A 285 7.53 16.39 -13.19
N LEU A 286 8.76 16.03 -13.50
CA LEU A 286 9.52 15.03 -12.74
C LEU A 286 10.28 15.70 -11.60
N SER A 287 10.50 14.98 -10.50
CA SER A 287 11.53 15.39 -9.55
C SER A 287 12.91 15.28 -10.22
N LEU A 288 13.89 16.08 -9.80
CA LEU A 288 15.26 15.99 -10.31
C LEU A 288 15.84 14.57 -10.20
N LEU A 289 15.49 13.83 -9.13
CA LEU A 289 15.87 12.42 -8.98
C LEU A 289 15.23 11.52 -10.05
N GLU A 290 13.97 11.74 -10.41
CA GLU A 290 13.29 10.99 -11.47
C GLU A 290 13.83 11.37 -12.85
N MET A 291 14.12 12.66 -13.09
CA MET A 291 14.78 13.13 -14.31
C MET A 291 16.13 12.42 -14.51
N ALA A 292 16.95 12.35 -13.46
CA ALA A 292 18.21 11.63 -13.47
C ALA A 292 18.00 10.13 -13.80
N ARG A 293 17.04 9.46 -13.15
CA ARG A 293 16.75 8.03 -13.40
C ARG A 293 16.25 7.74 -14.81
N VAL A 294 15.41 8.60 -15.38
CA VAL A 294 14.88 8.41 -16.74
C VAL A 294 15.97 8.58 -17.80
N ASN A 295 17.01 9.34 -17.49
CA ASN A 295 18.20 9.55 -18.33
C ASN A 295 19.39 8.69 -17.90
N ASP A 296 19.16 7.62 -17.12
CA ASP A 296 20.19 6.68 -16.66
C ASP A 296 21.38 7.33 -15.93
N ILE A 297 21.13 8.46 -15.26
CA ILE A 297 22.13 9.17 -14.44
C ILE A 297 22.09 8.64 -13.00
N PRO A 298 23.19 8.05 -12.51
CA PRO A 298 23.28 7.54 -11.15
C PRO A 298 23.10 8.64 -10.11
N HIS A 299 22.29 8.36 -9.08
CA HIS A 299 22.04 9.32 -8.00
C HIS A 299 21.73 8.60 -6.68
N ALA A 300 22.47 8.93 -5.62
CA ALA A 300 22.28 8.35 -4.29
C ALA A 300 20.85 8.57 -3.79
N ASN A 301 20.16 7.49 -3.40
CA ASN A 301 18.73 7.55 -3.07
C ASN A 301 18.28 6.41 -2.13
N VAL A 302 18.88 6.30 -0.94
CA VAL A 302 18.60 5.19 0.01
C VAL A 302 17.10 5.06 0.35
N CYS A 303 16.38 6.18 0.52
CA CYS A 303 14.93 6.18 0.74
C CYS A 303 14.08 6.09 -0.55
N ARG A 304 14.74 5.96 -1.71
CA ARG A 304 14.19 5.83 -3.06
C ARG A 304 13.27 6.98 -3.49
N GLY A 305 13.58 8.20 -3.03
CA GLY A 305 12.89 9.42 -3.44
C GLY A 305 11.78 9.90 -2.49
N ARG A 306 11.75 9.40 -1.25
CA ARG A 306 10.71 9.72 -0.26
C ARG A 306 10.97 10.97 0.58
N GLY A 307 12.02 11.74 0.28
CA GLY A 307 12.36 12.99 0.98
C GLY A 307 12.72 12.81 2.46
N ARG A 308 13.47 11.75 2.82
CA ARG A 308 13.69 11.35 4.23
C ARG A 308 15.12 11.02 4.63
N CYS A 309 15.94 10.49 3.71
CA CYS A 309 17.29 10.06 4.05
C CYS A 309 18.36 11.13 3.86
N GLY A 310 18.08 12.24 3.15
CA GLY A 310 19.09 13.24 2.80
C GLY A 310 20.17 12.76 1.82
N THR A 311 20.21 11.48 1.47
CA THR A 311 21.22 10.95 0.52
C THR A 311 21.06 11.46 -0.91
N CYS A 312 19.89 11.96 -1.30
CA CYS A 312 19.70 12.56 -2.62
C CYS A 312 20.01 14.06 -2.65
N ARG A 313 20.77 14.57 -1.68
CA ARG A 313 21.11 15.98 -1.61
C ARG A 313 21.91 16.40 -2.83
N VAL A 314 21.52 17.54 -3.37
CA VAL A 314 22.24 18.26 -4.42
C VAL A 314 22.45 19.68 -3.96
N ARG A 315 23.56 20.27 -4.39
CA ARG A 315 23.82 21.70 -4.26
C ARG A 315 23.40 22.37 -5.56
N VAL A 316 22.49 23.33 -5.48
CA VAL A 316 22.06 24.12 -6.64
C VAL A 316 23.08 25.23 -6.86
N LEU A 317 23.71 25.24 -8.04
CA LEU A 317 24.74 26.21 -8.43
C LEU A 317 24.15 27.32 -9.31
N GLN A 318 23.28 26.95 -10.25
CA GLN A 318 22.51 27.89 -11.08
C GLN A 318 21.07 27.41 -11.25
N GLY A 319 20.16 28.35 -11.51
CA GLY A 319 18.73 28.05 -11.74
C GLY A 319 17.86 27.99 -10.47
N ALA A 320 18.37 28.45 -9.33
CA ALA A 320 17.63 28.47 -8.06
C ALA A 320 16.39 29.38 -8.10
N GLU A 321 16.41 30.44 -8.92
CA GLU A 321 15.36 31.47 -8.96
C GLU A 321 14.01 30.94 -9.48
N GLY A 322 14.03 29.89 -10.31
CA GLY A 322 12.84 29.23 -10.82
C GLY A 322 12.30 28.12 -9.92
N LEU A 323 12.91 27.87 -8.75
CA LEU A 323 12.57 26.73 -7.89
C LEU A 323 11.73 27.17 -6.69
N PRO A 324 10.66 26.43 -6.34
CA PRO A 324 9.89 26.72 -5.14
C PRO A 324 10.77 26.51 -3.89
N PRO A 325 10.53 27.24 -2.79
CA PRO A 325 11.25 27.05 -1.54
C PRO A 325 11.06 25.62 -1.01
N PRO A 326 11.99 25.12 -0.17
CA PRO A 326 11.85 23.80 0.46
C PRO A 326 10.53 23.66 1.22
N ASP A 327 9.87 22.51 1.08
CA ASP A 327 8.72 22.20 1.94
C ASP A 327 9.18 21.92 3.38
N VAL A 328 8.27 21.98 4.37
CA VAL A 328 8.60 21.77 5.80
C VAL A 328 9.34 20.45 6.07
N ARG A 329 9.12 19.41 5.26
CA ARG A 329 9.78 18.11 5.43
C ARG A 329 11.16 18.09 4.80
N GLU A 330 11.27 18.65 3.59
CA GLU A 330 12.55 18.89 2.95
C GLU A 330 13.44 19.68 3.90
N GLN A 331 12.94 20.79 4.46
CA GLN A 331 13.65 21.60 5.42
C GLN A 331 14.08 20.80 6.65
N LYS A 332 13.17 20.04 7.28
CA LYS A 332 13.53 19.20 8.45
C LYS A 332 14.68 18.22 8.16
N VAL A 333 14.71 17.65 6.96
CA VAL A 333 15.81 16.74 6.56
C VAL A 333 17.08 17.53 6.27
N LEU A 334 17.00 18.68 5.60
CA LEU A 334 18.13 19.55 5.35
C LEU A 334 18.77 20.03 6.68
N ASP A 335 17.94 20.44 7.64
CA ASP A 335 18.37 20.85 8.99
C ASP A 335 19.07 19.70 9.73
N HIS A 336 18.51 18.49 9.67
CA HIS A 336 19.12 17.30 10.30
C HIS A 336 20.55 17.03 9.80
N TRP A 337 20.82 17.34 8.54
CA TRP A 337 22.13 17.14 7.92
C TRP A 337 23.01 18.39 7.92
N ASN A 338 22.59 19.48 8.59
CA ASN A 338 23.25 20.79 8.54
C ASN A 338 23.58 21.24 7.10
N ALA A 339 22.61 21.04 6.21
CA ALA A 339 22.77 21.32 4.79
C ALA A 339 22.97 22.83 4.53
N ALA A 340 23.79 23.18 3.54
CA ALA A 340 24.00 24.57 3.15
C ALA A 340 22.71 25.20 2.57
N PRO A 341 22.57 26.54 2.55
CA PRO A 341 21.35 27.21 2.09
C PRO A 341 20.96 26.89 0.63
N ASN A 342 21.93 26.54 -0.22
CA ASN A 342 21.70 26.15 -1.61
C ASN A 342 21.61 24.62 -1.81
N GLU A 343 21.58 23.83 -0.74
CA GLU A 343 21.34 22.40 -0.82
C GLU A 343 19.85 22.08 -0.82
N ARG A 344 19.45 21.15 -1.70
CA ARG A 344 18.08 20.68 -1.89
C ARG A 344 18.05 19.16 -1.96
N LEU A 345 16.90 18.56 -1.70
CA LEU A 345 16.70 17.13 -1.96
C LEU A 345 16.27 16.96 -3.42
N ALA A 346 17.09 16.30 -4.25
CA ALA A 346 16.75 16.05 -5.65
C ALA A 346 15.41 15.31 -5.83
N CYS A 347 14.98 14.53 -4.84
CA CYS A 347 13.67 13.86 -4.89
C CYS A 347 12.47 14.74 -4.51
N GLN A 348 12.68 15.94 -3.98
CA GLN A 348 11.63 16.91 -3.66
C GLN A 348 11.69 18.13 -4.60
N LEU A 349 12.83 18.35 -5.26
CA LEU A 349 13.02 19.39 -6.25
C LEU A 349 12.31 19.02 -7.57
N HIS A 350 11.37 19.86 -8.02
CA HIS A 350 10.63 19.67 -9.28
C HIS A 350 10.85 20.90 -10.17
N PRO A 351 11.87 20.88 -11.05
CA PRO A 351 12.08 21.96 -12.00
C PRO A 351 11.00 21.96 -13.10
N ASP A 352 10.44 23.12 -13.41
CA ASP A 352 9.32 23.24 -14.37
C ASP A 352 9.75 23.66 -15.77
N HIS A 353 10.86 24.38 -15.92
CA HIS A 353 11.40 24.83 -17.20
C HIS A 353 12.83 25.37 -17.02
N GLY A 354 13.57 25.51 -18.13
CA GLY A 354 14.81 26.28 -18.17
C GLY A 354 16.07 25.44 -17.93
N TYR A 355 17.07 26.06 -17.30
CA TYR A 355 18.39 25.48 -17.05
C TYR A 355 18.62 25.31 -15.55
N LEU A 356 19.12 24.14 -15.14
CA LEU A 356 19.47 23.84 -13.77
C LEU A 356 20.87 23.24 -13.70
N GLU A 357 21.75 23.86 -12.92
CA GLU A 357 23.09 23.34 -12.67
C GLU A 357 23.22 22.91 -11.21
N VAL A 358 23.61 21.65 -11.01
CA VAL A 358 23.65 21.01 -9.69
C VAL A 358 24.91 20.19 -9.48
N GLU A 359 25.34 20.12 -8.23
CA GLU A 359 26.42 19.23 -7.79
C GLU A 359 25.86 18.18 -6.82
N ARG A 360 26.29 16.92 -6.93
CA ARG A 360 25.90 15.85 -5.99
C ARG A 360 26.65 16.03 -4.68
N VAL A 361 25.92 16.32 -3.60
CA VAL A 361 26.51 16.38 -2.24
C VAL A 361 26.91 14.98 -1.76
N VAL A 362 26.08 13.99 -2.07
CA VAL A 362 26.34 12.58 -1.77
C VAL A 362 26.53 11.84 -3.09
N GLN A 363 27.72 11.27 -3.27
CA GLN A 363 28.03 10.50 -4.46
C GLN A 363 27.23 9.17 -4.45
N PRO A 364 26.66 8.75 -5.59
CA PRO A 364 26.07 7.42 -5.71
C PRO A 364 27.15 6.36 -5.54
N ASP A 365 26.74 5.18 -5.07
CA ASP A 365 27.60 4.01 -5.16
C ASP A 365 27.74 3.63 -6.64
N TYR A 366 28.97 3.57 -7.12
CA TYR A 366 29.29 3.25 -8.50
C TYR A 366 29.69 1.78 -8.66
N SER A 367 29.78 0.99 -7.58
CA SER A 367 30.20 -0.43 -7.64
C SER A 367 29.31 -1.26 -8.55
N ASP A 368 28.01 -0.97 -8.58
CA ASP A 368 27.02 -1.69 -9.39
C ASP A 368 26.91 -1.15 -10.83
N LEU A 369 27.73 -0.15 -11.19
CA LEU A 369 27.68 0.60 -12.46
C LEU A 369 29.02 0.57 -13.21
N ASP A 370 29.94 -0.32 -12.82
CA ASP A 370 31.18 -0.52 -13.54
C ASP A 370 30.93 -1.33 -14.83
N TYR A 371 30.51 -0.61 -15.88
CA TYR A 371 30.35 -1.17 -17.23
C TYR A 371 31.67 -1.63 -17.87
N SER A 372 32.83 -1.47 -17.20
CA SER A 372 34.11 -1.97 -17.72
C SER A 372 34.11 -3.50 -17.89
N GLU A 373 33.39 -4.24 -17.03
CA GLU A 373 33.24 -5.69 -17.19
C GLU A 373 32.32 -6.09 -18.37
N ILE A 374 31.32 -5.26 -18.69
CA ILE A 374 30.43 -5.49 -19.82
C ILE A 374 31.16 -5.19 -21.14
N ARG A 375 31.96 -4.11 -21.19
CA ARG A 375 32.79 -3.77 -22.36
C ARG A 375 33.90 -4.79 -22.64
N ALA A 376 34.42 -5.47 -21.62
CA ALA A 376 35.43 -6.51 -21.79
C ALA A 376 34.87 -7.79 -22.43
N LYS A 377 33.57 -8.07 -22.27
CA LYS A 377 32.91 -9.23 -22.88
C LYS A 377 32.53 -9.04 -24.35
N ASP A 378 32.33 -7.79 -24.78
CA ASP A 378 31.91 -7.45 -26.15
C ASP A 378 33.08 -6.97 -27.04
N ALA A 379 34.31 -7.00 -26.54
CA ALA A 379 35.49 -6.75 -27.37
C ALA A 379 35.62 -7.90 -28.39
N PRO A 380 35.61 -7.63 -29.71
CA PRO A 380 35.81 -8.68 -30.70
C PRO A 380 37.19 -9.29 -30.46
N LEU A 381 37.21 -10.62 -30.24
CA LEU A 381 38.43 -11.42 -30.21
C LEU A 381 39.16 -11.18 -31.53
N HIS A 382 40.18 -10.32 -31.50
CA HIS A 382 41.15 -10.23 -32.58
C HIS A 382 41.81 -11.59 -32.69
N ARG A 383 41.37 -12.39 -33.67
CA ARG A 383 42.13 -13.52 -34.18
C ARG A 383 43.33 -12.94 -34.89
N GLU A 384 44.45 -12.87 -34.18
CA GLU A 384 45.74 -12.84 -34.84
C GLU A 384 45.99 -14.23 -35.44
N THR A 385 46.10 -14.25 -36.76
CA THR A 385 46.80 -15.27 -37.55
C THR A 385 47.38 -14.55 -38.75
N PRO A 386 48.49 -15.03 -39.34
CA PRO A 386 49.05 -16.39 -39.22
C PRO A 386 50.17 -16.54 -38.18
#